data_AF-A0A1W9XI13-F1
#
_entry.id   AF-A0A1W9XI13-F1
#
_cell.length_a   1.000
_cell.length_b   1.000
_cell.length_c   1.000
_cell.angle_alpha   90.00
_cell.angle_beta   90.00
_cell.angle_gamma   90.00
#
_symmetry.space_group_name_H-M   'P 1'
#
loop_
_entity.id
_entity.type
_entity.pdbx_description
1 polymer ?
#
loop_
_entity_poly.entity_id
_entity_poly.type
_entity_poly.pdbx_seq_one_letter_code
_entity_poly.pdbx_strand_id
1 'polypeptide(L)'
;MLFFAMFVGALTWNIFRPPLEAFTHSYSLVQWGWILYIGILGTLLPFGLFLEGVNLIRSARASITATLEPITAGIISYFFLDEVMEPLQLGGGVLVIASVVLLQVRQEYDDKAPAFIRSQN
;
A
#
# COMPACT_ATOMS: atom_id res chain seq x y z
N MET A 1 -7.46 -1.97 10.88
CA MET A 1 -6.03 -1.80 10.53
C MET A 1 -5.66 -0.35 10.24
N LEU A 2 -6.41 0.39 9.42
CA LEU A 2 -6.08 1.79 9.07
C LEU A 2 -5.92 2.72 10.29
N PHE A 3 -6.92 2.72 11.19
CA PHE A 3 -6.85 3.49 12.44
C PHE A 3 -5.61 3.11 13.27
N PHE A 4 -5.32 1.81 13.38
CA PHE A 4 -4.16 1.32 14.12
C PHE A 4 -2.83 1.71 13.46
N ALA A 5 -2.71 1.62 12.14
CA ALA A 5 -1.50 2.00 11.40
C ALA A 5 -1.26 3.52 11.50
N MET A 6 -2.30 4.34 11.35
CA MET A 6 -2.21 5.79 11.52
C MET A 6 -1.91 6.19 12.96
N PHE A 7 -2.52 5.50 13.93
CA PHE A 7 -2.30 5.74 15.36
C PHE A 7 -0.87 5.35 15.79
N VAL A 8 -0.38 4.19 15.36
CA VAL A 8 0.99 3.75 15.62
C VAL A 8 1.99 4.66 14.91
N GLY A 9 1.76 5.01 13.64
CA GLY A 9 2.62 5.96 12.92
C GLY A 9 2.68 7.33 13.61
N ALA A 10 1.54 7.84 14.06
CA ALA A 10 1.47 9.08 14.83
C ALA A 10 2.24 8.97 16.16
N LEU A 11 2.08 7.86 16.89
CA LEU A 11 2.80 7.61 18.15
C LEU A 11 4.31 7.46 17.95
N THR A 12 4.75 6.74 16.92
CA THR A 12 6.17 6.56 16.61
C THR A 12 6.83 7.90 16.28
N TRP A 13 6.16 8.76 15.51
CA TRP A 13 6.65 10.10 15.23
C TRP A 13 6.64 11.01 16.48
N ASN A 14 5.69 10.79 17.38
CA ASN A 14 5.53 11.53 18.64
C ASN A 14 6.70 11.36 19.62
N ILE A 15 7.37 10.21 19.59
CA ILE A 15 8.51 9.92 20.49
C ILE A 15 9.72 10.80 20.18
N PHE A 16 9.90 11.22 18.93
CA PHE A 16 11.09 11.96 18.48
C PHE A 16 10.86 13.46 18.29
N ARG A 17 9.61 13.92 18.14
CA ARG A 17 9.25 15.34 17.94
C ARG A 17 7.98 15.70 18.75
N PRO A 18 7.96 16.81 19.49
CA PRO A 18 6.79 17.22 20.28
C PRO A 18 5.51 17.37 19.42
N PRO A 19 4.36 16.84 19.87
CA PRO A 19 3.12 16.71 19.07
C PRO A 19 2.57 18.00 18.47
N LEU A 20 2.84 19.13 19.13
CA LEU A 20 2.25 20.42 18.78
C LEU A 20 3.16 21.31 17.94
N GLU A 21 4.44 20.94 17.75
CA GLU A 21 5.34 21.71 16.87
C GLU A 21 4.86 21.73 15.42
N ALA A 22 4.21 20.65 15.00
CA ALA A 22 3.60 20.59 13.67
C ALA A 22 2.45 21.59 13.51
N PHE A 23 1.74 21.95 14.58
CA PHE A 23 0.64 22.92 14.54
C PHE A 23 1.09 24.36 14.77
N THR A 24 2.26 24.55 15.39
CA THR A 24 2.85 25.88 15.60
C THR A 24 3.73 26.33 14.45
N HIS A 25 4.17 25.41 13.58
CA HIS A 25 4.88 25.76 12.35
C HIS A 25 3.96 26.46 11.35
N SER A 26 4.38 27.64 10.90
CA SER A 26 3.75 28.31 9.76
C SER A 26 4.24 27.66 8.47
N TYR A 27 3.40 26.81 7.87
CA TYR A 27 3.70 26.20 6.58
C TYR A 27 3.38 27.15 5.43
N SER A 28 4.26 27.17 4.43
CA SER A 28 3.98 27.80 3.14
C SER A 28 2.86 27.05 2.38
N LEU A 29 2.26 27.72 1.39
CA LEU A 29 1.24 27.13 0.52
C LEU A 29 1.76 25.88 -0.22
N VAL A 30 3.04 25.89 -0.61
CA VAL A 30 3.70 24.75 -1.28
C VAL A 30 3.83 23.56 -0.34
N GLN A 31 4.18 23.78 0.92
CA GLN A 31 4.27 22.71 1.93
C GLN A 31 2.90 22.09 2.21
N TRP A 32 1.84 22.90 2.29
CA TRP A 32 0.47 22.39 2.38
C TRP A 32 0.10 21.53 1.16
N GLY A 33 0.52 21.94 -0.04
CA GLY A 33 0.38 21.15 -1.25
C GLY A 33 1.01 19.76 -1.12
N TRP A 34 2.26 19.68 -0.65
CA TRP A 34 2.94 18.39 -0.43
C TRP A 34 2.29 17.54 0.66
N ILE A 35 1.85 18.15 1.77
CA ILE A 35 1.15 17.45 2.85
C ILE A 35 -0.13 16.80 2.33
N LEU A 36 -0.94 17.54 1.56
CA LEU A 36 -2.17 17.02 0.96
C LEU A 36 -1.87 15.95 -0.09
N TYR A 37 -0.85 16.17 -0.92
CA TYR A 37 -0.42 15.20 -1.93
C TYR A 37 -0.07 13.85 -1.29
N ILE A 38 0.79 13.85 -0.27
CA ILE A 38 1.21 12.62 0.42
C ILE A 38 0.03 11.98 1.17
N GLY A 39 -0.75 12.77 1.90
CA GLY A 39 -1.89 12.26 2.67
C GLY A 39 -2.99 11.65 1.80
N ILE A 40 -3.25 12.23 0.62
CA ILE A 40 -4.31 11.75 -0.27
C ILE A 40 -3.76 10.66 -1.20
N LEU A 41 -2.75 10.97 -2.02
CA LEU A 41 -2.27 10.06 -3.06
C LEU A 41 -1.32 8.98 -2.53
N GLY A 42 -0.55 9.28 -1.48
CA GLY A 42 0.34 8.31 -0.85
C GLY A 42 -0.32 7.46 0.25
N THR A 43 -1.53 7.81 0.69
CA THR A 43 -2.19 7.11 1.81
C THR A 43 -3.66 6.87 1.55
N LEU A 44 -4.51 7.90 1.57
CA LEU A 44 -5.97 7.71 1.56
C LEU A 44 -6.46 6.92 0.34
N LEU A 45 -5.97 7.27 -0.85
CA LEU A 45 -6.38 6.64 -2.11
C LEU A 45 -5.86 5.19 -2.22
N PRO A 46 -4.56 4.88 -2.05
CA PRO A 46 -4.07 3.50 -2.07
C PRO A 46 -4.78 2.59 -1.06
N PHE A 47 -4.94 3.06 0.18
CA PHE A 47 -5.62 2.26 1.20
C PHE A 47 -7.11 2.08 0.90
N GLY A 48 -7.79 3.11 0.39
CA GLY A 48 -9.18 3.00 -0.06
C GLY A 48 -9.34 1.92 -1.13
N LEU A 49 -8.49 1.95 -2.16
CA LEU A 49 -8.47 0.95 -3.22
C LEU A 49 -8.13 -0.45 -2.71
N PHE A 50 -7.19 -0.58 -1.77
CA PHE A 50 -6.85 -1.86 -1.15
C PHE A 50 -8.03 -2.44 -0.38
N LEU A 51 -8.73 -1.63 0.42
CA LEU A 51 -9.90 -2.06 1.18
C LEU A 51 -11.05 -2.50 0.25
N GLU A 52 -11.28 -1.77 -0.83
CA GLU A 52 -12.23 -2.20 -1.88
C GLU A 52 -11.79 -3.51 -2.54
N GLY A 53 -10.51 -3.64 -2.90
CA GLY A 53 -9.94 -4.87 -3.45
C GLY A 53 -10.14 -6.08 -2.52
N VAL A 54 -9.98 -5.91 -1.21
CA VAL A 54 -10.25 -6.96 -0.22
C VAL A 54 -11.71 -7.39 -0.22
N ASN A 55 -12.66 -6.47 -0.41
CA ASN A 55 -14.09 -6.78 -0.53
C ASN A 55 -14.41 -7.59 -1.79
N LEU A 56 -13.61 -7.42 -2.85
CA LEU A 56 -13.82 -8.04 -4.17
C LEU A 56 -13.14 -9.41 -4.32
N ILE A 57 -11.89 -9.57 -3.90
CA ILE A 57 -11.06 -10.76 -4.21
C ILE A 57 -10.53 -11.53 -2.99
N ARG A 58 -11.09 -11.26 -1.80
CA ARG A 58 -10.74 -11.91 -0.51
C ARG A 58 -9.35 -11.52 0.01
N SER A 59 -9.25 -11.39 1.34
CA SER A 59 -8.08 -10.79 2.02
C SER A 59 -6.73 -11.44 1.66
N ALA A 60 -6.67 -12.78 1.55
CA ALA A 60 -5.42 -13.47 1.21
C ALA A 60 -4.90 -13.11 -0.20
N ARG A 61 -5.79 -13.00 -1.20
CA ARG A 61 -5.37 -12.66 -2.57
C ARG A 61 -5.03 -11.19 -2.71
N ALA A 62 -5.78 -10.32 -2.03
CA ALA A 62 -5.46 -8.90 -1.96
C ALA A 62 -4.06 -8.67 -1.35
N SER A 63 -3.73 -9.37 -0.25
CA SER A 63 -2.41 -9.27 0.39
C SER A 63 -1.27 -9.79 -0.49
N ILE A 64 -1.46 -10.92 -1.19
CA ILE A 64 -0.43 -11.41 -2.13
C ILE A 64 -0.28 -10.45 -3.31
N THR A 65 -1.38 -9.90 -3.85
CA THR A 65 -1.31 -8.93 -4.93
C THR A 65 -0.62 -7.63 -4.50
N ALA A 66 -0.82 -7.21 -3.25
CA ALA A 66 -0.13 -6.05 -2.68
C ALA A 66 1.40 -6.22 -2.63
N THR A 67 1.92 -7.46 -2.64
CA THR A 67 3.37 -7.69 -2.76
C THR A 67 3.96 -7.28 -4.11
N LEU A 68 3.14 -6.93 -5.12
CA LEU A 68 3.61 -6.26 -6.33
C LEU A 68 4.14 -4.84 -6.08
N GLU A 69 3.74 -4.21 -4.96
CA GLU A 69 4.19 -2.87 -4.59
C GLU A 69 5.72 -2.74 -4.54
N PRO A 70 6.47 -3.55 -3.77
CA PRO A 70 7.93 -3.47 -3.74
C PRO A 70 8.57 -3.79 -5.10
N ILE A 71 7.94 -4.60 -5.95
CA ILE A 71 8.46 -4.89 -7.30
C ILE A 71 8.31 -3.65 -8.19
N THR A 72 7.15 -3.02 -8.14
CA THR A 72 6.88 -1.79 -8.90
C THR A 72 7.76 -0.65 -8.41
N ALA A 73 7.92 -0.50 -7.08
CA ALA A 73 8.83 0.46 -6.48
C ALA A 73 10.27 0.23 -6.95
N GLY A 74 10.76 -1.02 -6.93
CA GLY A 74 12.10 -1.34 -7.40
C GLY A 74 12.31 -1.04 -8.89
N ILE A 75 11.33 -1.34 -9.74
CA ILE A 75 11.38 -1.00 -11.18
C ILE A 75 11.44 0.53 -11.36
N ILE A 76 10.60 1.28 -10.65
CA ILE A 76 10.59 2.74 -10.71
C ILE A 76 11.93 3.29 -10.22
N SER A 77 12.47 2.80 -9.10
CA SER A 77 13.78 3.23 -8.59
C SER A 77 14.92 2.97 -9.56
N TYR A 78 14.93 1.82 -10.25
CA TYR A 78 15.91 1.54 -11.29
C TYR A 78 15.88 2.60 -12.40
N PHE A 79 14.70 3.02 -12.86
CA PHE A 79 14.57 3.99 -13.95
C PHE A 79 14.74 5.46 -13.54
N PHE A 80 14.33 5.83 -12.32
CA PHE A 80 14.29 7.23 -11.88
C PHE A 80 15.45 7.61 -10.96
N LEU A 81 16.01 6.65 -10.22
CA LEU A 81 17.09 6.86 -9.26
C LEU A 81 18.41 6.20 -9.71
N ASP A 82 18.44 5.53 -10.87
CA ASP A 82 19.57 4.74 -11.37
C ASP A 82 20.06 3.69 -10.35
N GLU A 83 19.16 3.17 -9.50
CA GLU A 83 19.49 2.13 -8.52
C GLU A 83 19.78 0.79 -9.20
N VAL A 84 20.94 0.20 -8.93
CA VAL A 84 21.30 -1.12 -9.44
C VAL A 84 20.71 -2.21 -8.55
N MET A 85 19.85 -3.06 -9.12
CA MET A 85 19.27 -4.18 -8.41
C MET A 85 20.29 -5.30 -8.20
N GLU A 86 20.43 -5.73 -6.95
CA GLU A 86 21.25 -6.90 -6.62
C GLU A 86 20.64 -8.20 -7.15
N PRO A 87 21.45 -9.23 -7.45
CA PRO A 87 20.95 -10.53 -7.91
C PRO A 87 19.88 -11.16 -6.99
N LEU A 88 20.01 -10.97 -5.67
CA LEU A 88 19.02 -11.46 -4.70
C LEU A 88 17.69 -10.72 -4.80
N GLN A 89 17.71 -9.41 -5.06
CA GLN A 89 16.49 -8.62 -5.26
C GLN A 89 15.76 -9.06 -6.53
N LEU A 90 16.49 -9.32 -7.62
CA LEU A 90 15.94 -9.86 -8.85
C LEU A 90 15.32 -11.25 -8.63
N GLY A 91 16.02 -12.14 -7.91
CA GLY A 91 15.50 -13.46 -7.55
C GLY A 91 14.23 -13.39 -6.72
N GLY A 92 14.20 -12.52 -5.70
CA GLY A 92 12.99 -12.25 -4.91
C GLY A 92 11.85 -11.70 -5.77
N GLY A 93 12.15 -10.80 -6.71
CA GLY A 93 11.17 -10.22 -7.61
C GLY A 93 10.51 -11.23 -8.53
N VAL A 94 11.29 -12.16 -9.09
CA VAL A 94 10.77 -13.27 -9.90
C VAL A 94 9.82 -14.15 -9.08
N LEU A 95 10.16 -14.47 -7.83
CA LEU A 95 9.32 -15.30 -6.95
C LEU A 95 7.98 -14.62 -6.62
N VAL A 96 7.99 -13.31 -6.39
CA VAL A 96 6.77 -12.53 -6.15
C VAL A 96 5.87 -12.54 -7.39
N ILE A 97 6.44 -12.25 -8.57
CA ILE A 97 5.68 -12.25 -9.84
C ILE A 97 5.07 -13.64 -10.09
N ALA A 98 5.85 -14.71 -9.91
CA ALA A 98 5.35 -16.08 -10.07
C ALA A 98 4.20 -16.41 -9.11
N SER A 99 4.31 -16.00 -7.84
CA SER A 99 3.26 -16.19 -6.83
C SER A 99 1.94 -15.50 -7.22
N VAL A 100 2.03 -14.26 -7.70
CA VAL A 100 0.87 -13.49 -8.16
C VAL A 100 0.22 -14.15 -9.38
N VAL A 101 1.01 -14.54 -10.39
CA VAL A 101 0.50 -15.20 -11.59
C VAL A 101 -0.20 -16.52 -11.24
N LEU A 102 0.43 -17.38 -10.42
CA LEU A 102 -0.17 -18.65 -9.99
C LEU A 102 -1.50 -18.45 -9.25
N LEU A 103 -1.58 -17.40 -8.44
CA LEU A 103 -2.79 -17.08 -7.69
C LEU A 103 -3.92 -16.57 -8.58
N GLN A 104 -3.59 -15.76 -9.59
CA GLN A 104 -4.58 -15.25 -10.54
C GLN A 104 -5.07 -16.33 -11.50
N VAL A 105 -4.21 -17.28 -11.90
CA VAL A 105 -4.60 -18.39 -12.78
C VAL A 105 -5.54 -19.38 -12.08
N ARG A 106 -5.42 -19.56 -10.77
CA ARG A 106 -6.37 -20.35 -9.96
C ARG A 106 -7.65 -19.57 -9.63
N GLN A 107 -8.29 -18.96 -10.62
CA GLN A 107 -9.65 -18.43 -10.52
C GLN A 107 -10.67 -19.57 -10.32
N GLU A 108 -10.75 -20.11 -9.11
CA GLU A 108 -12.04 -20.60 -8.62
C GLU A 108 -12.92 -19.36 -8.43
N TYR A 109 -14.08 -19.36 -9.09
CA TYR A 109 -15.15 -18.40 -8.88
C TYR A 109 -15.40 -18.30 -7.37
N ASP A 110 -15.05 -17.17 -6.76
CA ASP A 110 -15.04 -17.05 -5.29
C ASP A 110 -16.45 -16.72 -4.79
N ASP A 111 -17.30 -17.75 -4.76
CA ASP A 111 -18.67 -17.71 -4.20
C ASP A 111 -18.70 -17.29 -2.71
N LYS A 112 -17.53 -17.09 -2.09
CA LYS A 112 -17.35 -16.70 -0.69
C LYS A 112 -16.79 -15.27 -0.52
N ALA A 113 -16.71 -14.47 -1.57
CA ALA A 113 -16.35 -13.06 -1.46
C ALA A 113 -17.37 -12.31 -0.56
N PRO A 114 -16.93 -11.41 0.34
CA PRO A 114 -17.83 -10.70 1.27
C PRO A 114 -18.95 -9.94 0.56
N ALA A 115 -18.66 -9.35 -0.60
CA ALA A 115 -19.66 -8.66 -1.42
C ALA A 115 -20.72 -9.62 -1.98
N PHE A 116 -20.32 -10.82 -2.41
CA PHE A 116 -21.23 -11.83 -2.95
C PHE A 116 -22.17 -12.40 -1.86
N ILE A 117 -21.65 -12.64 -0.66
CA ILE A 117 -22.45 -13.08 0.50
C ILE A 117 -23.47 -12.00 0.90
N ARG A 118 -23.09 -10.71 0.88
CA ARG A 118 -24.00 -9.59 1.20
C ARG A 118 -25.11 -9.39 0.17
N SER A 119 -24.88 -9.74 -1.10
CA SER A 119 -25.93 -9.66 -2.14
C SER A 119 -26.96 -10.80 -2.10
N GLN A 120 -26.70 -11.87 -1.34
CA GLN A 120 -27.62 -13.01 -1.18
C GLN A 120 -28.51 -12.91 0.08
N ASN A 121 -28.28 -11.94 0.96
CA ASN A 121 -29.11 -11.66 2.15
C ASN A 121 -29.99 -10.42 1.92
#